data_AF-A0A8S3XRS4-F1
#
_entry.id   AF-A0A8S3XRS4-F1
#
_cell.length_a   1.000
_cell.length_b   1.000
_cell.length_c   1.000
_cell.angle_alpha   90.00
_cell.angle_beta   90.00
_cell.angle_gamma   90.00
#
_symmetry.space_group_name_H-M   'P 1'
#
loop_
_entity.id
_entity.type
_entity.pdbx_description
1 polymer ?
#
loop_
_entity_poly.entity_id
_entity_poly.type
_entity_poly.pdbx_seq_one_letter_code
_entity_poly.pdbx_strand_id
1 'polypeptide(L)'
;MLVTYLEASRDLCETNSILFGAAVAVCRIIGAKVPMAGRATTQSSAIPAWRKRIEDRIAKARALIGRLTSFRSGNNRPRIMRTVRMAFAGTNISLSQPDITQKLTERIDDLKQKIAAWGKRIRRFSERSRRFNQNRLFQSDHKRLYKSLEQPKVCGAGQGPDQADIIAFWRGLWSEPVNHSEGPWMEVVASQDASVTPMDPITITPEDVAEAVRRAPN
;
A
#
# COMPACT_ATOMS: atom_id res chain seq x y z
N MET A 1 26.91 48.33 14.30
CA MET A 1 25.45 48.11 14.38
C MET A 1 25.13 46.74 14.99
N LEU A 2 25.45 45.59 14.37
CA LEU A 2 25.09 44.29 14.96
C LEU A 2 25.78 44.01 16.32
N VAL A 3 27.07 44.32 16.41
CA VAL A 3 27.88 44.10 17.62
C VAL A 3 27.32 44.86 18.83
N THR A 4 26.87 46.10 18.63
CA THR A 4 26.28 46.92 19.70
C THR A 4 24.93 46.39 20.18
N TYR A 5 24.16 45.71 19.33
CA TYR A 5 22.91 45.06 19.73
C TYR A 5 23.15 43.73 20.46
N LEU A 6 24.22 43.00 20.12
CA LEU A 6 24.60 41.77 20.82
C LEU A 6 25.13 42.06 22.23
N GLU A 7 25.92 43.12 22.40
CA GLU A 7 26.42 43.56 23.72
C GLU A 7 25.32 44.05 24.66
N ALA A 8 24.21 44.54 24.11
CA ALA A 8 23.04 45.00 24.89
C ALA A 8 22.04 43.87 25.22
N SER A 9 22.24 42.66 24.68
CA SER A 9 21.33 41.53 24.86
C SER A 9 21.39 40.97 26.28
N ARG A 10 20.23 40.72 26.89
CA ARG A 10 20.13 40.26 28.30
C ARG A 10 19.80 38.79 28.45
N ASP A 11 19.24 38.16 27.42
CA ASP A 11 18.81 36.76 27.46
C ASP A 11 19.14 36.02 26.15
N LEU A 12 19.32 34.71 26.25
CA LEU A 12 19.71 33.83 25.14
C LEU A 12 18.68 33.86 24.00
N CYS A 13 17.39 33.99 24.33
CA CYS A 13 16.32 34.11 23.35
C CYS A 13 16.45 35.40 22.52
N GLU A 14 16.86 36.50 23.15
CA GLU A 14 17.06 37.79 22.51
C GLU A 14 18.31 37.75 21.61
N THR A 15 19.41 37.17 22.10
CA THR A 15 20.63 36.95 21.30
C THR A 15 20.33 36.11 20.06
N ASN A 16 19.57 35.02 20.22
CA ASN A 16 19.18 34.14 19.10
C ASN A 16 18.29 34.88 18.09
N SER A 17 17.38 35.73 18.56
CA SER A 17 16.49 36.52 17.70
C SER A 17 17.27 37.57 16.90
N ILE A 18 18.26 38.23 17.51
CA ILE A 18 19.14 39.20 16.85
C ILE A 18 20.00 38.51 15.78
N LEU A 19 20.62 37.37 16.12
CA LEU A 19 21.43 36.57 15.18
C LEU A 19 20.58 36.06 14.01
N PHE A 20 19.39 35.55 14.29
CA PHE A 20 18.46 35.10 13.26
C PHE A 20 18.03 36.26 12.35
N GLY A 21 17.67 37.42 12.93
CA GLY A 21 17.31 38.62 12.16
C GLY A 21 18.42 39.10 11.24
N ALA A 22 19.67 39.12 11.73
CA ALA A 22 20.85 39.43 10.93
C ALA A 22 21.07 38.43 9.79
N ALA A 23 20.99 37.12 10.07
CA ALA A 23 21.12 36.08 9.07
C ALA A 23 20.04 36.22 7.97
N VAL A 24 18.79 36.50 8.34
CA VAL A 24 17.70 36.73 7.38
C VAL A 24 17.95 37.98 6.54
N ALA A 25 18.43 39.07 7.14
CA ALA A 25 18.76 40.30 6.42
C ALA A 25 19.87 40.09 5.38
N VAL A 26 20.95 39.39 5.76
CA VAL A 26 22.04 39.02 4.85
C VAL A 26 21.55 38.13 3.71
N CYS A 27 20.77 37.09 4.03
CA CYS A 27 20.18 36.23 2.99
C CYS A 27 19.28 37.00 2.03
N ARG A 28 18.51 37.99 2.50
CA ARG A 28 17.70 38.87 1.63
C ARG A 28 18.55 39.75 0.73
N ILE A 29 19.65 40.32 1.23
CA ILE A 29 20.57 41.15 0.45
C ILE A 29 21.26 40.32 -0.64
N ILE A 30 21.63 39.08 -0.33
CA ILE A 30 22.29 38.15 -1.27
C ILE A 30 21.26 37.51 -2.25
N GLY A 31 19.96 37.72 -2.05
CA GLY A 31 18.90 37.10 -2.85
C GLY A 31 18.68 35.61 -2.57
N ALA A 32 19.22 35.10 -1.46
CA ALA A 32 19.00 33.73 -1.02
C ALA A 32 17.59 33.57 -0.43
N LYS A 33 16.87 32.52 -0.86
CA LYS A 33 15.54 32.20 -0.33
C LYS A 33 15.66 31.67 1.09
N VAL A 34 15.26 32.47 2.07
CA VAL A 34 15.11 32.01 3.46
C VAL A 34 13.78 31.25 3.59
N PRO A 35 13.79 29.95 3.94
CA PRO A 35 12.57 29.24 4.26
C PRO A 35 12.00 29.79 5.57
N MET A 36 10.93 30.57 5.50
CA MET A 36 10.19 31.00 6.68
C MET A 36 9.61 29.76 7.37
N ALA A 37 9.92 29.58 8.66
CA ALA A 37 9.31 28.57 9.53
C ALA A 37 7.80 28.83 9.59
N GLY A 38 7.04 28.11 8.77
CA GLY A 38 5.61 28.35 8.55
C GLY A 38 5.16 27.97 7.15
N ARG A 39 6.06 28.02 6.16
CA ARG A 39 5.87 27.28 4.89
C ARG A 39 6.53 25.92 4.99
N ALA A 40 6.02 25.09 5.89
CA ALA A 40 6.07 23.66 5.63
C ALA A 40 5.26 23.46 4.34
N THR A 41 5.95 23.39 3.20
CA THR A 41 5.34 22.78 2.02
C THR A 41 5.00 21.38 2.48
N THR A 42 3.73 21.15 2.81
CA THR A 42 3.23 19.81 2.98
C THR A 42 3.59 19.13 1.67
N GLN A 43 4.60 18.28 1.71
CA GLN A 43 4.90 17.40 0.60
C GLN A 43 3.70 16.47 0.55
N SER A 44 2.65 16.93 -0.14
CA SER A 44 1.55 16.08 -0.55
C SER A 44 2.21 14.85 -1.12
N SER A 45 1.94 13.69 -0.50
CA SER A 45 2.52 12.43 -0.91
C SER A 45 2.02 12.16 -2.33
N ALA A 46 2.74 12.68 -3.31
CA ALA A 46 2.29 12.72 -4.68
C ALA A 46 2.08 11.27 -5.10
N ILE A 47 0.87 10.98 -5.59
CA ILE A 47 0.53 9.65 -6.08
C ILE A 47 1.63 9.23 -7.04
N PRO A 48 2.30 8.09 -6.82
CA PRO A 48 3.42 7.69 -7.66
C PRO A 48 2.99 7.63 -9.12
N ALA A 49 3.86 8.08 -10.03
CA ALA A 49 3.55 8.14 -11.47
C ALA A 49 3.12 6.78 -12.05
N TRP A 50 3.63 5.66 -11.51
CA TRP A 50 3.19 4.32 -11.91
C TRP A 50 1.73 4.05 -11.55
N ARG A 51 1.26 4.53 -10.39
CA ARG A 51 -0.10 4.31 -9.91
C ARG A 51 -1.09 5.09 -10.77
N LYS A 52 -0.79 6.36 -11.01
CA LYS A 52 -1.57 7.23 -11.91
C LYS A 52 -1.74 6.61 -13.30
N ARG A 53 -0.65 6.11 -13.89
CA ARG A 53 -0.69 5.43 -15.20
C ARG A 53 -1.61 4.21 -15.24
N ILE A 54 -1.69 3.43 -14.16
CA ILE A 54 -2.57 2.26 -14.10
C ILE A 54 -4.02 2.70 -13.88
N GLU A 55 -4.25 3.69 -13.00
CA GLU A 55 -5.58 4.27 -12.78
C GLU A 55 -6.15 4.87 -14.08
N ASP A 56 -5.33 5.58 -14.86
CA ASP A 56 -5.72 6.11 -16.18
C ASP A 56 -6.11 5.00 -17.17
N ARG A 57 -5.39 3.86 -17.16
CA ARG A 57 -5.75 2.69 -17.99
C ARG A 57 -7.08 2.09 -17.56
N ILE A 58 -7.32 1.96 -16.26
CA ILE A 58 -8.59 1.50 -15.71
C ILE A 58 -9.72 2.44 -16.11
N ALA A 59 -9.53 3.76 -15.99
CA ALA A 59 -10.52 4.76 -16.36
C ALA A 59 -10.87 4.70 -17.86
N LYS A 60 -9.86 4.61 -18.73
CA LYS A 60 -10.06 4.45 -20.18
C LYS A 60 -10.81 3.16 -20.52
N ALA A 61 -10.47 2.04 -19.87
CA ALA A 61 -11.15 0.77 -20.08
C ALA A 61 -12.61 0.81 -19.60
N ARG A 62 -12.91 1.41 -18.45
CA ARG A 62 -14.28 1.62 -17.96
C ARG A 62 -15.10 2.47 -18.93
N ALA A 63 -14.53 3.56 -19.43
CA ALA A 63 -15.18 4.41 -20.42
C ALA A 63 -15.42 3.68 -21.76
N LEU A 64 -14.53 2.76 -22.15
CA LEU A 64 -14.74 1.92 -23.32
C LEU A 64 -15.85 0.89 -23.09
N ILE A 65 -15.86 0.19 -21.94
CA ILE A 65 -16.95 -0.72 -21.56
C ILE A 65 -18.29 0.00 -21.63
N GLY A 66 -18.41 1.19 -21.03
CA GLY A 66 -19.65 1.97 -21.09
C GLY A 66 -20.14 2.21 -22.52
N ARG A 67 -19.23 2.57 -23.43
CA ARG A 67 -19.56 2.78 -24.86
C ARG A 67 -19.94 1.50 -25.58
N LEU A 68 -19.26 0.38 -25.32
CA LEU A 68 -19.60 -0.92 -25.91
C LEU A 68 -20.97 -1.40 -25.41
N THR A 69 -21.26 -1.22 -24.13
CA THR A 69 -22.56 -1.55 -23.55
C THR A 69 -23.68 -0.67 -24.13
N SER A 70 -23.46 0.63 -24.30
CA SER A 70 -24.42 1.52 -24.96
C SER A 70 -24.68 1.16 -26.42
N PHE A 71 -23.64 0.75 -27.16
CA PHE A 71 -23.80 0.26 -28.53
C PHE A 71 -24.63 -1.04 -28.55
N ARG A 72 -24.33 -1.97 -27.63
CA ARG A 72 -25.08 -3.23 -27.48
C ARG A 72 -26.56 -3.01 -27.16
N SER A 73 -26.91 -1.94 -26.43
CA SER A 73 -28.29 -1.55 -26.16
C SER A 73 -28.97 -0.79 -27.33
N GLY A 74 -28.36 -0.73 -28.51
CA GLY A 74 -28.94 -0.12 -29.73
C GLY A 74 -28.57 1.35 -29.98
N ASN A 75 -27.64 1.92 -29.22
CA ASN A 75 -27.24 3.32 -29.43
C ASN A 75 -26.18 3.46 -30.54
N ASN A 76 -26.64 3.87 -31.73
CA ASN A 76 -25.81 4.00 -32.92
C ASN A 76 -25.34 5.43 -33.23
N ARG A 77 -25.22 6.30 -32.21
CA ARG A 77 -24.68 7.65 -32.42
C ARG A 77 -23.27 7.60 -33.06
N PRO A 78 -22.93 8.49 -34.01
CA PRO A 78 -21.66 8.45 -34.74
C PRO A 78 -20.40 8.41 -33.85
N ARG A 79 -20.43 9.11 -32.71
CA ARG A 79 -19.34 9.10 -31.72
C ARG A 79 -19.13 7.72 -31.09
N ILE A 80 -20.21 6.99 -30.78
CA ILE A 80 -20.15 5.64 -30.23
C ILE A 80 -19.66 4.68 -31.31
N MET A 81 -20.25 4.70 -32.51
CA MET A 81 -19.79 3.90 -33.64
C MET A 81 -18.30 4.09 -33.94
N ARG A 82 -17.79 5.33 -33.96
CA ARG A 82 -16.37 5.60 -34.16
C ARG A 82 -15.52 4.94 -33.08
N THR A 83 -15.96 5.00 -31.82
CA THR A 83 -15.24 4.38 -30.70
C THR A 83 -15.25 2.85 -30.80
N VAL A 84 -16.39 2.26 -31.16
CA VAL A 84 -16.52 0.81 -31.34
C VAL A 84 -15.64 0.34 -32.52
N ARG A 85 -15.66 1.03 -33.66
CA ARG A 85 -14.76 0.74 -34.80
C ARG A 85 -13.30 0.78 -34.38
N MET A 86 -12.90 1.78 -33.60
CA MET A 86 -11.53 1.88 -33.07
C MET A 86 -11.20 0.76 -32.07
N ALA A 87 -12.17 0.28 -31.31
CA ALA A 87 -11.98 -0.81 -30.35
C ALA A 87 -11.65 -2.16 -31.00
N PHE A 88 -12.10 -2.33 -32.24
CA PHE A 88 -11.89 -3.48 -33.12
C PHE A 88 -10.95 -3.16 -34.30
N ALA A 89 -10.32 -1.98 -34.32
CA ALA A 89 -9.40 -1.62 -35.39
C ALA A 89 -8.23 -2.61 -35.43
N GLY A 90 -7.92 -3.12 -36.63
CA GLY A 90 -6.90 -4.16 -36.83
C GLY A 90 -7.38 -5.59 -36.49
N THR A 91 -8.64 -5.78 -36.11
CA THR A 91 -9.27 -7.10 -36.06
C THR A 91 -10.14 -7.31 -37.31
N ASN A 92 -10.24 -8.54 -37.81
CA ASN A 92 -11.08 -8.88 -38.98
C ASN A 92 -12.59 -8.89 -38.66
N ILE A 93 -13.03 -8.12 -37.66
CA ILE A 93 -14.40 -8.11 -37.16
C ILE A 93 -15.12 -6.91 -37.76
N SER A 94 -16.17 -7.18 -38.54
CA SER A 94 -17.04 -6.15 -39.09
C SER A 94 -18.27 -5.96 -38.21
N LEU A 95 -18.70 -4.71 -38.02
CA LEU A 95 -19.88 -4.38 -37.22
C LEU A 95 -21.19 -4.86 -37.83
N SER A 96 -21.17 -5.24 -39.12
CA SER A 96 -22.34 -5.76 -39.83
C SER A 96 -22.48 -7.28 -39.73
N GLN A 97 -21.53 -7.97 -39.10
CA GLN A 97 -21.61 -9.43 -38.93
C GLN A 97 -22.70 -9.80 -37.92
N PRO A 98 -23.41 -10.92 -38.12
CA PRO A 98 -24.45 -11.37 -37.18
C PRO A 98 -23.89 -11.66 -35.77
N ASP A 99 -22.63 -12.07 -35.68
CA ASP A 99 -21.96 -12.51 -34.46
C ASP A 99 -21.46 -11.33 -33.58
N ILE A 100 -21.69 -10.08 -34.01
CA ILE A 100 -21.11 -8.89 -33.38
C ILE A 100 -21.47 -8.77 -31.90
N THR A 101 -22.68 -9.19 -31.50
CA THR A 101 -23.14 -9.15 -30.11
C THR A 101 -22.30 -10.05 -29.20
N GLN A 102 -21.90 -11.22 -29.70
CA GLN A 102 -21.01 -12.13 -28.98
C GLN A 102 -19.61 -11.52 -28.87
N LYS A 103 -19.06 -11.00 -29.99
CA LYS A 103 -17.75 -10.35 -30.01
C LYS A 103 -17.65 -9.11 -29.11
N LEU A 104 -18.73 -8.35 -29.00
CA LEU A 104 -18.84 -7.25 -28.05
C LEU A 104 -18.77 -7.74 -26.59
N THR A 105 -19.43 -8.86 -26.30
CA THR A 105 -19.46 -9.43 -24.95
C THR A 105 -18.09 -9.96 -24.57
N GLU A 106 -17.44 -10.74 -25.44
CA GLU A 106 -16.05 -11.18 -25.29
C GLU A 106 -15.12 -9.99 -25.00
N ARG A 107 -15.25 -8.91 -25.80
CA ARG A 107 -14.43 -7.71 -25.63
C ARG A 107 -14.68 -6.98 -24.32
N ILE A 108 -15.93 -6.92 -23.85
CA ILE A 108 -16.29 -6.34 -22.55
C ILE A 108 -15.66 -7.17 -21.43
N ASP A 109 -15.73 -8.49 -21.50
CA ASP A 109 -15.20 -9.38 -20.47
C ASP A 109 -13.67 -9.34 -20.42
N ASP A 110 -12.99 -9.30 -21.57
CA ASP A 110 -11.55 -9.02 -21.65
C ASP A 110 -11.15 -7.74 -20.90
N LEU A 111 -11.93 -6.66 -21.09
CA LEU A 111 -11.66 -5.39 -20.43
C LEU A 111 -11.91 -5.47 -18.92
N LYS A 112 -12.95 -6.19 -18.47
CA LYS A 112 -13.19 -6.45 -17.04
C LYS A 112 -12.03 -7.24 -16.42
N GLN A 113 -11.57 -8.30 -17.09
CA GLN A 113 -10.41 -9.08 -16.65
C GLN A 113 -9.16 -8.21 -16.54
N LYS A 114 -8.90 -7.36 -17.54
CA LYS A 114 -7.78 -6.39 -17.50
C LYS A 114 -7.90 -5.39 -16.34
N ILE A 115 -9.09 -4.85 -16.10
CA ILE A 115 -9.35 -3.95 -14.95
C ILE A 115 -9.05 -4.68 -13.63
N ALA A 116 -9.52 -5.93 -13.47
CA ALA A 116 -9.25 -6.72 -12.28
C ALA A 116 -7.75 -6.97 -12.09
N ALA A 117 -7.04 -7.32 -13.16
CA ALA A 117 -5.59 -7.53 -13.14
C ALA A 117 -4.82 -6.23 -12.78
N TRP A 118 -5.22 -5.09 -13.33
CA TRP A 118 -4.64 -3.79 -12.99
C TRP A 118 -4.93 -3.38 -11.54
N GLY A 119 -6.13 -3.65 -11.04
CA GLY A 119 -6.49 -3.45 -9.63
C GLY A 119 -5.60 -4.28 -8.69
N LYS A 120 -5.44 -5.57 -8.99
CA LYS A 120 -4.50 -6.46 -8.28
C LYS A 120 -3.06 -5.94 -8.33
N ARG A 121 -2.62 -5.42 -9.49
CA ARG A 121 -1.29 -4.83 -9.64
C ARG A 121 -1.08 -3.61 -8.75
N ILE A 122 -2.07 -2.70 -8.66
CA ILE A 122 -2.03 -1.55 -7.75
C ILE A 122 -1.91 -2.04 -6.31
N ARG A 123 -2.78 -2.97 -5.89
CA ARG A 123 -2.76 -3.53 -4.53
C ARG A 123 -1.39 -4.09 -4.17
N ARG A 124 -0.86 -4.99 -5.01
CA ARG A 124 0.44 -5.64 -4.81
C ARG A 124 1.58 -4.63 -4.70
N PHE A 125 1.60 -3.60 -5.55
CA PHE A 125 2.66 -2.61 -5.54
C PHE A 125 2.57 -1.69 -4.32
N SER A 126 1.36 -1.27 -3.94
CA SER A 126 1.12 -0.50 -2.72
C SER A 126 1.51 -1.29 -1.47
N GLU A 127 1.14 -2.56 -1.37
CA GLU A 127 1.53 -3.45 -0.27
C GLU A 127 3.04 -3.62 -0.19
N ARG A 128 3.71 -3.84 -1.33
CA ARG A 128 5.18 -3.92 -1.38
C ARG A 128 5.82 -2.63 -0.87
N SER A 129 5.40 -1.47 -1.36
CA SER A 129 5.93 -0.18 -0.92
C SER A 129 5.66 0.06 0.57
N ARG A 130 4.47 -0.31 1.06
CA ARG A 130 4.14 -0.23 2.49
C ARG A 130 5.07 -1.10 3.33
N ARG A 131 5.22 -2.39 2.98
CA ARG A 131 6.11 -3.33 3.69
C ARG A 131 7.55 -2.85 3.68
N PHE A 132 8.05 -2.39 2.53
CA PHE A 132 9.38 -1.82 2.43
C PHE A 132 9.58 -0.63 3.38
N ASN A 133 8.63 0.31 3.39
CA ASN A 133 8.69 1.48 4.27
C ASN A 133 8.61 1.09 5.75
N GLN A 134 7.72 0.15 6.11
CA GLN A 134 7.58 -0.36 7.47
C GLN A 134 8.85 -1.08 7.94
N ASN A 135 9.43 -1.95 7.11
CA ASN A 135 10.67 -2.64 7.43
C ASN A 135 11.84 -1.66 7.58
N ARG A 136 11.93 -0.66 6.68
CA ARG A 136 12.96 0.37 6.80
C ARG A 136 12.79 1.18 8.08
N LEU A 137 11.56 1.52 8.43
CA LEU A 137 11.24 2.26 9.65
C LEU A 137 11.52 1.42 10.89
N PHE A 138 11.22 0.12 10.88
CA PHE A 138 11.59 -0.82 11.94
C PHE A 138 13.10 -0.76 12.18
N GLN A 139 13.90 -1.01 11.15
CA GLN A 139 15.36 -1.04 11.25
C GLN A 139 15.97 0.27 11.74
N SER A 140 15.42 1.43 11.33
CA SER A 140 15.96 2.74 11.72
C SER A 140 15.39 3.30 13.03
N ASP A 141 14.08 3.12 13.27
CA ASP A 141 13.34 3.75 14.37
C ASP A 141 12.05 2.95 14.67
N HIS A 142 12.23 1.88 15.44
CA HIS A 142 11.15 1.02 15.93
C HIS A 142 10.02 1.82 16.59
N LYS A 143 10.35 2.85 17.37
CA LYS A 143 9.38 3.66 18.11
C LYS A 143 8.44 4.41 17.17
N ARG A 144 8.98 4.99 16.08
CA ARG A 144 8.15 5.62 15.05
C ARG A 144 7.25 4.63 14.33
N LEU A 145 7.72 3.41 14.07
CA LEU A 145 6.87 2.38 13.49
C LEU A 145 5.69 2.07 14.40
N TYR A 146 5.94 1.74 15.67
CA TYR A 146 4.86 1.40 16.62
C TYR A 146 3.86 2.55 16.78
N LYS A 147 4.35 3.79 16.92
CA LYS A 147 3.49 4.99 16.91
C LYS A 147 2.67 5.16 15.64
N SER A 148 3.17 4.72 14.47
CA SER A 148 2.43 4.77 13.21
C SER A 148 1.39 3.65 13.07
N LEU A 149 1.55 2.56 13.81
CA LEU A 149 0.62 1.43 13.86
C LEU A 149 -0.48 1.66 14.89
N GLU A 150 -0.16 2.33 15.99
CA GLU A 150 -1.11 2.83 16.97
C GLU A 150 -2.06 3.83 16.29
N GLN A 151 -3.37 3.51 16.27
CA GLN A 151 -4.37 4.47 15.81
C GLN A 151 -4.38 5.68 16.76
N PRO A 152 -4.68 6.91 16.28
CA PRO A 152 -4.59 8.14 17.08
C PRO A 152 -5.68 8.29 18.16
N LYS A 153 -6.13 7.20 18.80
CA LYS A 153 -7.21 7.23 19.79
C LYS A 153 -6.92 6.58 21.14
N VAL A 154 -5.72 6.06 21.41
CA VAL A 154 -5.48 5.37 22.71
C VAL A 154 -4.30 5.91 23.53
N CYS A 155 -3.41 6.72 22.97
CA CYS A 155 -2.43 7.45 23.79
C CYS A 155 -3.04 8.79 24.22
N GLY A 156 -4.07 8.74 25.06
CA GLY A 156 -4.40 9.87 25.91
C GLY A 156 -3.13 10.26 26.67
N ALA A 157 -2.93 11.56 26.91
CA ALA A 157 -1.87 12.11 27.74
C ALA A 157 -2.04 11.73 29.23
N GLY A 158 -2.42 10.48 29.50
CA GLY A 158 -2.45 9.90 30.83
C GLY A 158 -1.04 9.45 31.21
N GLN A 159 -0.74 9.61 32.48
CA GLN A 159 0.41 9.00 33.13
C GLN A 159 0.43 7.51 32.77
N GLY A 160 1.59 6.99 32.32
CA GLY A 160 1.72 5.55 32.03
C GLY A 160 1.34 4.70 33.24
N PRO A 161 0.97 3.42 33.03
CA PRO A 161 0.66 2.52 34.14
C PRO A 161 1.83 2.48 35.13
N ASP A 162 1.50 2.40 36.42
CA ASP A 162 2.51 2.39 37.48
C ASP A 162 3.44 1.17 37.35
N GLN A 163 4.68 1.29 37.81
CA GLN A 163 5.66 0.22 37.71
C GLN A 163 5.18 -1.04 38.47
N ALA A 164 4.48 -0.86 39.59
CA ALA A 164 3.89 -1.95 40.35
C ALA A 164 2.81 -2.70 39.54
N ASP A 165 1.96 -1.97 38.81
CA ASP A 165 0.89 -2.55 37.98
C ASP A 165 1.47 -3.37 36.81
N ILE A 166 2.52 -2.85 36.17
CA ILE A 166 3.23 -3.56 35.09
C ILE A 166 3.83 -4.86 35.62
N ILE A 167 4.52 -4.81 36.78
CA ILE A 167 5.14 -5.98 37.38
C ILE A 167 4.07 -7.00 37.80
N ALA A 168 2.96 -6.56 38.40
CA ALA A 168 1.87 -7.44 38.80
C ALA A 168 1.22 -8.13 37.60
N PHE A 169 0.98 -7.39 36.51
CA PHE A 169 0.44 -7.94 35.27
C PHE A 169 1.33 -9.05 34.68
N TRP A 170 2.62 -8.77 34.47
CA TRP A 170 3.54 -9.76 33.88
C TRP A 170 3.83 -10.91 34.83
N ARG A 171 3.89 -10.66 36.14
CA ARG A 171 4.02 -11.72 37.14
C ARG A 171 2.82 -12.65 37.12
N GLY A 172 1.59 -12.15 37.02
CA GLY A 172 0.40 -12.99 36.89
C GLY A 172 0.41 -13.85 35.62
N LEU A 173 0.98 -13.33 34.52
CA LEU A 173 1.05 -14.08 33.26
C LEU A 173 2.15 -15.16 33.24
N TRP A 174 3.30 -14.90 33.87
CA TRP A 174 4.51 -15.73 33.72
C TRP A 174 4.93 -16.47 34.99
N SER A 175 4.54 -16.00 36.17
CA SER A 175 4.94 -16.60 37.45
C SER A 175 3.88 -17.51 38.04
N GLU A 176 2.62 -17.39 37.61
CA GLU A 176 1.59 -18.34 37.98
C GLU A 176 1.64 -19.54 37.02
N PRO A 177 1.95 -20.76 37.49
CA PRO A 177 1.90 -21.94 36.66
C PRO A 177 0.42 -22.23 36.32
N VAL A 178 0.01 -21.81 35.13
CA VAL A 178 -1.31 -22.14 34.60
C VAL A 178 -1.22 -23.50 33.91
N ASN A 179 -1.96 -24.48 34.39
CA ASN A 179 -2.21 -25.70 33.63
C ASN A 179 -3.16 -25.35 32.49
N HIS A 180 -2.62 -25.24 31.28
CA HIS A 180 -3.45 -25.10 30.08
C HIS A 180 -4.24 -26.39 29.88
N SER A 181 -5.55 -26.36 30.12
CA SER A 181 -6.42 -27.40 29.61
C SER A 181 -6.54 -27.17 28.10
N GLU A 182 -5.86 -28.01 27.34
CA GLU A 182 -6.04 -28.04 25.91
C GLU A 182 -7.53 -28.39 25.65
N GLY A 183 -8.23 -27.52 24.93
CA GLY A 183 -9.67 -27.65 24.75
C GLY A 183 -10.06 -28.94 24.02
N PRO A 184 -11.36 -29.31 24.00
CA PRO A 184 -11.85 -30.54 23.38
C PRO A 184 -11.51 -30.68 21.88
N TRP A 185 -11.08 -29.58 21.24
CA TRP A 185 -10.70 -29.55 19.84
C TRP A 185 -9.53 -30.48 19.52
N MET A 186 -8.63 -30.77 20.48
CA MET A 186 -7.56 -31.74 20.26
C MET A 186 -8.10 -33.16 20.05
N GLU A 187 -9.11 -33.56 20.82
CA GLU A 187 -9.78 -34.85 20.64
C GLU A 187 -10.56 -34.87 19.32
N VAL A 188 -11.13 -33.74 18.92
CA VAL A 188 -11.79 -33.57 17.62
C VAL A 188 -10.79 -33.71 16.47
N VAL A 189 -9.63 -33.08 16.55
CA VAL A 189 -8.57 -33.21 15.53
C VAL A 189 -8.01 -34.63 15.51
N ALA A 190 -7.71 -35.21 16.68
CA ALA A 190 -7.22 -36.58 16.78
C ALA A 190 -8.23 -37.60 16.23
N SER A 191 -9.54 -37.41 16.43
CA SER A 191 -10.58 -38.28 15.87
C SER A 191 -10.81 -38.06 14.37
N GLN A 192 -10.68 -36.82 13.87
CA GLN A 192 -10.68 -36.56 12.43
C GLN A 192 -9.48 -37.22 11.75
N ASP A 193 -8.30 -37.08 12.35
CA ASP A 193 -7.05 -37.59 11.83
C ASP A 193 -6.83 -39.08 12.11
N ALA A 194 -7.64 -39.71 12.98
CA ALA A 194 -7.57 -41.14 13.25
C ALA A 194 -7.80 -42.01 11.99
N SER A 195 -8.52 -41.46 11.00
CA SER A 195 -8.75 -42.12 9.71
C SER A 195 -7.62 -41.88 8.69
N VAL A 196 -6.72 -40.93 8.97
CA VAL A 196 -5.62 -40.57 8.09
C VAL A 196 -4.46 -41.52 8.36
N THR A 197 -4.09 -42.30 7.35
CA THR A 197 -2.92 -43.17 7.43
C THR A 197 -1.67 -42.30 7.62
N PRO A 198 -0.80 -42.60 8.61
CA PRO A 198 0.44 -41.86 8.77
C PRO A 198 1.24 -41.95 7.47
N MET A 199 1.80 -40.82 7.07
CA MET A 199 2.58 -40.75 5.83
C MET A 199 3.78 -41.69 5.94
N ASP A 200 3.93 -42.58 4.96
CA ASP A 200 5.10 -43.45 4.85
C ASP A 200 6.38 -42.61 4.77
N PRO A 201 7.52 -43.15 5.26
CA PRO A 201 8.79 -42.44 5.18
C PRO A 201 9.12 -42.06 3.74
N ILE A 202 9.11 -40.76 3.43
CA ILE A 202 9.45 -40.25 2.10
C ILE A 202 10.96 -40.41 1.91
N THR A 203 11.34 -41.32 1.02
CA THR A 203 12.72 -41.43 0.52
C THR A 203 12.79 -40.76 -0.83
N ILE A 204 13.40 -39.56 -0.88
CA ILE A 204 13.57 -38.82 -2.13
C ILE A 204 14.75 -39.41 -2.90
N THR A 205 14.48 -39.95 -4.08
CA THR A 205 15.48 -40.50 -4.99
C THR A 205 15.94 -39.43 -6.00
N PRO A 206 17.15 -39.56 -6.58
CA PRO A 206 17.61 -38.62 -7.61
C PRO A 206 16.69 -38.60 -8.85
N GLU A 207 15.99 -39.70 -9.13
CA GLU A 207 14.99 -39.82 -10.18
C GLU A 207 13.78 -38.90 -9.93
N ASP A 208 13.30 -38.83 -8.68
CA ASP A 208 12.20 -37.94 -8.28
C ASP A 208 12.55 -36.47 -8.52
N VAL A 209 13.79 -36.09 -8.22
CA VAL A 209 14.30 -34.73 -8.44
C VAL A 209 14.36 -34.44 -9.95
N ALA A 210 14.86 -35.37 -10.75
CA ALA A 210 14.93 -35.21 -12.20
C ALA A 210 13.54 -35.11 -12.86
N GLU A 211 12.55 -35.82 -12.33
CA GLU A 211 11.16 -35.74 -12.81
C GLU A 211 10.48 -34.44 -12.38
N ALA A 212 10.71 -33.98 -11.15
CA ALA A 212 10.20 -32.70 -10.68
C ALA A 212 10.75 -31.52 -11.49
N VAL A 213 12.05 -31.54 -11.82
CA VAL A 213 12.71 -30.54 -12.67
C VAL A 213 12.12 -30.55 -14.08
N ARG A 214 11.81 -31.72 -14.65
CA ARG A 214 11.13 -31.82 -15.97
C ARG A 214 9.72 -31.26 -15.97
N ARG A 215 8.98 -31.41 -14.87
CA ARG A 215 7.59 -30.95 -14.75
C ARG A 215 7.46 -29.49 -14.35
N ALA A 216 8.53 -28.87 -13.85
CA ALA A 216 8.55 -27.46 -13.53
C ALA A 216 8.43 -26.64 -14.84
N PRO A 217 7.43 -25.76 -14.97
CA PRO A 217 7.39 -24.84 -16.09
C PRO A 217 8.56 -23.86 -15.98
N ASN A 218 9.32 -23.71 -17.07
CA ASN A 218 10.40 -22.71 -17.20
C ASN A 218 9.92 -21.29 -16.92
#